data_AF-A0A8R1I8N3-F1
#
_entry.id   AF-A0A8R1I8N3-F1
#
_cell.length_a   1.000
_cell.length_b   1.000
_cell.length_c   1.000
_cell.angle_alpha   90.00
_cell.angle_beta   90.00
_cell.angle_gamma   90.00
#
_symmetry.space_group_name_H-M   'P 1'
#
loop_
_entity.id
_entity.type
_entity.pdbx_description
1 polymer ?
#
loop_
_entity_poly.entity_id
_entity_poly.type
_entity_poly.pdbx_seq_one_letter_code
_entity_poly.pdbx_strand_id
1 'polypeptide(L)'
;MVHRRTYEVGKITTRTKIEQINHTKKQECDEAEKLITEIAKFTPEQILENDDCLFTKINEMTSSIKATESALEKLAMTAEGLDPDNDIEQSKFEEQADKVNDVILRGVQARDKLMAQRERRLLIRNSQHDGRVQSPRVSVSENASTPRRIRHLKIPKFSGDRWQWQNFWTIFEELIDKTEDSAILKFNELKNHLDGEAMELIEKYLVTEDNYALAINLLKERYDDSEATIAELNDRFKFVKATNTSISEQRKLWDKIHILLQQLDTLGENIDHYMFV
;
A
#
# COMPACT_ATOMS: atom_id res chain seq x y z
N MET A 1 43.63 41.25 -17.75
CA MET A 1 42.43 41.85 -17.11
C MET A 1 41.12 41.11 -17.38
N VAL A 2 40.96 40.37 -18.50
CA VAL A 2 39.68 39.73 -18.89
C VAL A 2 39.35 38.48 -18.06
N HIS A 3 40.33 37.63 -17.72
CA HIS A 3 40.10 36.41 -16.93
C HIS A 3 39.62 36.63 -15.49
N ARG A 4 39.99 37.76 -14.85
CA ARG A 4 39.54 38.08 -13.49
C ARG A 4 38.05 38.45 -13.47
N ARG A 5 37.59 39.17 -14.49
CA ARG A 5 36.18 39.54 -14.66
C ARG A 5 35.28 38.35 -14.95
N THR A 6 35.70 37.40 -15.79
CA THR A 6 34.90 36.20 -16.08
C THR A 6 34.77 35.29 -14.86
N TYR A 7 35.81 35.22 -14.02
CA TYR A 7 35.80 34.47 -12.77
C TYR A 7 34.90 35.12 -11.70
N GLU A 8 34.96 36.45 -11.55
CA GLU A 8 34.08 37.20 -10.64
C GLU A 8 32.61 37.13 -11.07
N VAL A 9 32.32 37.21 -12.37
CA VAL A 9 30.95 37.11 -12.91
C VAL A 9 30.37 35.70 -12.72
N GLY A 10 31.19 34.66 -12.85
CA GLY A 10 30.80 33.28 -12.53
C GLY A 10 30.42 33.11 -11.06
N LYS A 11 31.24 33.60 -10.13
CA LYS A 11 30.98 33.54 -8.68
C LYS A 11 29.72 34.31 -8.26
N ILE A 12 29.49 35.49 -8.85
CA ILE A 12 28.27 36.28 -8.59
C ILE A 12 27.03 35.51 -9.06
N THR A 13 27.09 34.85 -10.21
CA THR A 13 25.96 34.09 -10.77
C THR A 13 25.62 32.86 -9.93
N THR A 14 26.63 32.12 -9.45
CA THR A 14 26.42 30.96 -8.57
C THR A 14 25.85 31.40 -7.21
N ARG A 15 26.37 32.49 -6.64
CA ARG A 15 25.88 33.06 -5.38
C ARG A 15 24.41 33.50 -5.45
N THR A 16 24.01 34.18 -6.53
CA THR A 16 22.60 34.58 -6.72
C THR A 16 21.66 33.38 -6.85
N LYS A 17 22.10 32.29 -7.50
CA LYS A 17 21.32 31.04 -7.59
C LYS A 17 21.17 30.37 -6.22
N ILE A 18 22.24 30.32 -5.42
CA ILE A 18 22.19 29.79 -4.05
C ILE A 18 21.23 30.61 -3.19
N GLU A 19 21.29 31.95 -3.27
CA GLU A 19 20.39 32.82 -2.52
C GLU A 19 18.92 32.63 -2.92
N GLN A 20 18.63 32.46 -4.21
CA GLN A 20 17.29 32.14 -4.70
C GLN A 20 16.80 30.77 -4.25
N ILE A 21 17.67 29.76 -4.26
CA ILE A 21 17.34 28.41 -3.79
C ILE A 21 17.05 28.44 -2.29
N ASN A 22 17.93 29.08 -1.50
CA ASN A 22 17.75 29.22 -0.06
C ASN A 22 16.45 29.95 0.29
N HIS A 23 16.09 30.99 -0.47
CA HIS A 23 14.83 31.69 -0.30
C HIS A 23 13.62 30.79 -0.60
N THR A 24 13.66 30.07 -1.73
CA THR A 24 12.59 29.16 -2.16
C THR A 24 12.38 28.02 -1.17
N LYS A 25 13.46 27.37 -0.72
CA LYS A 25 13.37 26.25 0.24
C LYS A 25 12.87 26.70 1.60
N LYS A 26 13.30 27.89 2.06
CA LYS A 26 12.80 28.47 3.30
C LYS A 26 11.30 28.68 3.26
N GLN A 27 10.76 29.18 2.15
CA GLN A 27 9.33 29.36 1.98
C GLN A 27 8.56 28.02 2.02
N GLU A 28 9.04 27.00 1.33
CA GLU A 28 8.44 25.66 1.35
C GLU A 28 8.46 25.02 2.75
N CYS A 29 9.55 25.22 3.52
CA CYS A 29 9.64 24.82 4.93
C CYS A 29 8.63 25.57 5.80
N ASP A 30 8.54 26.90 5.67
CA ASP A 30 7.61 27.74 6.43
C ASP A 30 6.15 27.34 6.16
N GLU A 31 5.82 26.98 4.91
CA GLU A 31 4.50 26.47 4.51
C GLU A 31 4.20 25.10 5.15
N ALA A 32 5.16 24.17 5.13
CA ALA A 32 5.03 22.87 5.77
C ALA A 32 4.88 22.99 7.30
N GLU A 33 5.67 23.86 7.95
CA GLU A 33 5.56 24.10 9.40
C GLU A 33 4.21 24.72 9.78
N LYS A 34 3.68 25.61 8.95
CA LYS A 34 2.35 26.20 9.15
C LYS A 34 1.26 25.12 9.11
N LEU A 35 1.32 24.20 8.14
CA LEU A 35 0.37 23.08 8.04
C LEU A 35 0.50 22.11 9.22
N ILE A 36 1.71 21.76 9.64
CA ILE A 36 1.95 20.92 10.82
C ILE A 36 1.34 21.58 12.07
N THR A 37 1.56 22.88 12.25
CA THR A 37 1.05 23.65 13.39
C THR A 37 -0.48 23.80 13.36
N GLU A 38 -1.07 24.01 12.19
CA GLU A 38 -2.52 24.03 12.00
C GLU A 38 -3.14 22.68 12.36
N ILE A 39 -2.49 21.58 11.98
CA ILE A 39 -2.96 20.22 12.27
C ILE A 39 -2.86 19.88 13.75
N ALA A 40 -1.79 20.33 14.42
CA ALA A 40 -1.62 20.13 15.86
C ALA A 40 -2.72 20.81 16.70
N LYS A 41 -3.44 21.79 16.13
CA LYS A 41 -4.54 22.50 16.81
C LYS A 41 -5.89 21.80 16.71
N PHE A 42 -6.06 20.80 15.86
CA PHE A 42 -7.34 20.09 15.77
C PHE A 42 -7.62 19.36 17.08
N THR A 43 -8.69 19.76 17.77
CA THR A 43 -9.14 19.05 18.98
C THR A 43 -9.80 17.73 18.58
N PRO A 44 -9.79 16.71 19.46
CA PRO A 44 -10.51 15.46 19.25
C PRO A 44 -11.97 15.63 18.83
N GLU A 45 -12.64 16.72 19.23
CA GLU A 45 -14.01 17.03 18.82
C GLU A 45 -14.15 17.71 17.44
N GLN A 46 -13.14 18.44 16.94
CA GLN A 46 -13.13 18.95 15.55
C GLN A 46 -12.77 17.84 14.54
N ILE A 47 -12.16 16.76 15.03
CA ILE A 47 -11.82 15.52 14.32
C ILE A 47 -13.08 14.64 14.07
N LEU A 48 -14.25 15.00 14.64
CA LEU A 48 -15.51 14.24 14.58
C LEU A 48 -16.39 14.50 13.33
N GLU A 49 -16.20 15.60 12.58
CA GLU A 49 -17.20 16.00 11.56
C GLU A 49 -16.88 15.65 10.10
N ASN A 50 -15.69 15.15 9.73
CA ASN A 50 -15.49 14.76 8.32
C ASN A 50 -14.30 13.81 8.10
N ASP A 51 -14.57 12.53 7.80
CA ASP A 51 -13.56 11.59 7.27
C ASP A 51 -12.93 12.16 5.97
N ASP A 52 -13.71 12.89 5.17
CA ASP A 52 -13.27 13.54 3.93
C ASP A 52 -12.29 14.69 4.17
N CYS A 53 -12.45 15.44 5.26
CA CYS A 53 -11.53 16.52 5.65
C CYS A 53 -10.17 15.92 6.03
N LEU A 54 -10.17 14.80 6.76
CA LEU A 54 -8.93 14.12 7.14
C LEU A 54 -8.23 13.48 5.94
N PHE A 55 -8.98 12.88 5.02
CA PHE A 55 -8.42 12.39 3.77
C PHE A 55 -7.80 13.51 2.93
N THR A 56 -8.52 14.64 2.80
CA THR A 56 -8.03 15.82 2.08
C THR A 56 -6.74 16.34 2.69
N LYS A 57 -6.69 16.50 4.03
CA LYS A 57 -5.48 16.99 4.71
C LYS A 57 -4.30 16.02 4.64
N ILE A 58 -4.55 14.71 4.66
CA ILE A 58 -3.53 13.66 4.44
C ILE A 58 -2.94 13.79 3.02
N ASN A 59 -3.78 14.02 2.02
CA ASN A 59 -3.34 14.17 0.62
C ASN A 59 -2.60 15.50 0.37
N GLU A 60 -3.06 16.60 0.97
CA GLU A 60 -2.37 17.89 0.95
C GLU A 60 -0.96 17.76 1.57
N MET A 61 -0.86 17.12 2.73
CA MET A 61 0.41 16.87 3.40
C MET A 61 1.33 15.97 2.55
N THR A 62 0.79 14.92 1.95
CA THR A 62 1.55 14.01 1.07
C THR A 62 2.08 14.76 -0.16
N SER A 63 1.30 15.68 -0.71
CA SER A 63 1.71 16.51 -1.86
C SER A 63 2.78 17.53 -1.46
N SER A 64 2.65 18.15 -0.28
CA SER A 64 3.63 19.08 0.26
C SER A 64 4.97 18.40 0.59
N ILE A 65 4.96 17.21 1.21
CA ILE A 65 6.17 16.41 1.47
C ILE A 65 6.88 16.04 0.17
N LYS A 66 6.14 15.60 -0.86
CA LYS A 66 6.74 15.29 -2.17
C LYS A 66 7.35 16.52 -2.84
N ALA A 67 6.71 17.68 -2.69
CA ALA A 67 7.24 18.94 -3.21
C ALA A 67 8.55 19.32 -2.50
N THR A 68 8.64 19.18 -1.17
CA THR A 68 9.86 19.44 -0.38
C THR A 68 10.98 18.42 -0.65
N GLU A 69 10.65 17.16 -0.92
CA GLU A 69 11.60 16.12 -1.34
C GLU A 69 12.20 16.43 -2.73
N SER A 70 11.36 16.73 -3.74
CA SER A 70 11.83 17.09 -5.09
C SER A 70 12.66 18.39 -5.07
N ALA A 71 12.30 19.29 -4.17
CA ALA A 71 13.01 20.52 -3.87
C ALA A 71 14.41 20.28 -3.29
N LEU A 72 14.55 19.33 -2.35
CA LEU A 72 15.82 18.92 -1.75
C LEU A 72 16.72 18.23 -2.79
N GLU A 73 16.16 17.41 -3.66
CA GLU A 73 16.90 16.74 -4.73
C GLU A 73 17.51 17.76 -5.72
N LYS A 74 16.74 18.78 -6.12
CA LYS A 74 17.24 19.89 -6.94
C LYS A 74 18.34 20.69 -6.24
N LEU A 75 18.21 20.87 -4.92
CA LEU A 75 19.21 21.54 -4.09
C LEU A 75 20.51 20.74 -4.09
N ALA A 76 20.45 19.41 -3.87
CA ALA A 76 21.61 18.51 -3.92
C ALA A 76 22.33 18.54 -5.28
N MET A 77 21.60 18.53 -6.40
CA MET A 77 22.20 18.63 -7.74
C MET A 77 22.92 19.97 -7.98
N THR A 78 22.48 21.06 -7.34
CA THR A 78 23.17 22.35 -7.44
C THR A 78 24.37 22.48 -6.50
N ALA A 79 24.45 21.66 -5.45
CA ALA A 79 25.60 21.59 -4.54
C ALA A 79 26.84 21.03 -5.21
N GLU A 80 26.68 20.05 -6.11
CA GLU A 80 27.78 19.44 -6.87
C GLU A 80 28.50 20.44 -7.79
N GLY A 81 27.90 21.60 -8.07
CA GLY A 81 28.49 22.69 -8.85
C GLY A 81 29.22 23.76 -8.03
N LEU A 82 29.37 23.59 -6.70
CA LEU A 82 30.01 24.55 -5.81
C LEU A 82 31.54 24.40 -5.79
N ASP A 83 32.24 25.49 -5.47
CA ASP A 83 33.70 25.55 -5.31
C ASP A 83 34.07 24.82 -4.00
N PRO A 84 34.74 23.65 -4.06
CA PRO A 84 34.97 22.79 -2.89
C PRO A 84 35.91 23.42 -1.83
N ASP A 85 36.57 24.52 -2.16
CA ASP A 85 37.43 25.29 -1.25
C ASP A 85 36.66 26.39 -0.47
N ASN A 86 35.34 26.52 -0.66
CA ASN A 86 34.51 27.54 -0.01
C ASN A 86 33.68 26.97 1.16
N ASP A 87 34.37 26.62 2.25
CA ASP A 87 33.80 26.01 3.47
C ASP A 87 32.57 26.75 4.03
N ILE A 88 32.49 28.07 3.86
CA ILE A 88 31.38 28.89 4.37
C ILE A 88 30.08 28.63 3.59
N GLU A 89 30.17 28.40 2.28
CA GLU A 89 29.00 28.11 1.44
C GLU A 89 28.55 26.64 1.60
N GLN A 90 29.52 25.72 1.72
CA GLN A 90 29.29 24.31 2.00
C GLN A 90 28.55 24.11 3.33
N SER A 91 29.04 24.75 4.42
CA SER A 91 28.45 24.62 5.75
C SER A 91 27.03 25.17 5.83
N LYS A 92 26.74 26.28 5.14
CA LYS A 92 25.37 26.84 5.07
C LYS A 92 24.41 25.94 4.31
N PHE A 93 24.91 25.24 3.29
CA PHE A 93 24.13 24.31 2.49
C PHE A 93 23.76 23.06 3.29
N GLU A 94 24.73 22.48 4.00
CA GLU A 94 24.50 21.33 4.89
C GLU A 94 23.52 21.66 6.01
N GLU A 95 23.68 22.81 6.68
CA GLU A 95 22.75 23.25 7.74
C GLU A 95 21.31 23.43 7.21
N GLN A 96 21.17 23.89 5.96
CA GLN A 96 19.87 24.06 5.33
C GLN A 96 19.26 22.69 4.93
N ALA A 97 20.06 21.77 4.40
CA ALA A 97 19.63 20.42 4.05
C ALA A 97 19.15 19.65 5.29
N ASP A 98 19.84 19.79 6.42
CA ASP A 98 19.42 19.19 7.70
C ASP A 98 18.08 19.73 8.19
N LYS A 99 17.85 21.04 8.07
CA LYS A 99 16.54 21.66 8.41
C LYS A 99 15.42 21.13 7.52
N VAL A 100 15.67 20.96 6.22
CA VAL A 100 14.66 20.43 5.29
C VAL A 100 14.37 18.95 5.60
N ASN A 101 15.39 18.14 5.87
CA ASN A 101 15.23 16.74 6.26
C ASN A 101 14.43 16.59 7.56
N ASP A 102 14.68 17.44 8.56
CA ASP A 102 13.91 17.46 9.81
C ASP A 102 12.44 17.81 9.57
N VAL A 103 12.15 18.79 8.70
CA VAL A 103 10.77 19.14 8.32
C VAL A 103 10.07 17.99 7.59
N ILE A 104 10.76 17.31 6.65
CA ILE A 104 10.23 16.12 5.96
C ILE A 104 9.91 15.02 6.97
N LEU A 105 10.83 14.73 7.89
CA LEU A 105 10.64 13.71 8.93
C LEU A 105 9.45 14.04 9.84
N ARG A 106 9.33 15.31 10.29
CA ARG A 106 8.18 15.78 11.07
C ARG A 106 6.87 15.66 10.28
N GLY A 107 6.88 15.99 9.00
CA GLY A 107 5.73 15.86 8.09
C GLY A 107 5.27 14.41 7.93
N VAL A 108 6.20 13.49 7.68
CA VAL A 108 5.94 12.05 7.57
C VAL A 108 5.33 11.51 8.88
N GLN A 109 5.92 11.84 10.02
CA GLN A 109 5.40 11.42 11.32
C GLN A 109 3.98 11.97 11.60
N ALA A 110 3.69 13.21 11.20
CA ALA A 110 2.37 13.80 11.33
C ALA A 110 1.33 13.09 10.45
N ARG A 111 1.69 12.80 9.18
CA ARG A 111 0.84 12.03 8.26
C ARG A 111 0.55 10.64 8.80
N ASP A 112 1.56 9.93 9.29
CA ASP A 112 1.40 8.56 9.79
C ASP A 112 0.51 8.52 11.05
N LYS A 113 0.60 9.53 11.92
CA LYS A 113 -0.34 9.69 13.04
C LYS A 113 -1.79 9.88 12.56
N LEU A 114 -2.02 10.65 11.49
CA LEU A 114 -3.35 10.82 10.91
C LEU A 114 -3.87 9.53 10.28
N MET A 115 -3.01 8.78 9.59
CA MET A 115 -3.34 7.47 9.02
C MET A 115 -3.73 6.48 10.12
N ALA A 116 -2.92 6.38 11.18
CA ALA A 116 -3.22 5.52 12.33
C ALA A 116 -4.52 5.92 13.05
N GLN A 117 -4.81 7.21 13.16
CA GLN A 117 -6.10 7.68 13.70
C GLN A 117 -7.27 7.29 12.80
N ARG A 118 -7.13 7.41 11.47
CA ARG A 118 -8.15 6.98 10.50
C ARG A 118 -8.41 5.48 10.60
N GLU A 119 -7.36 4.66 10.67
CA GLU A 119 -7.45 3.21 10.86
C GLU A 119 -8.15 2.85 12.18
N ARG A 120 -7.78 3.52 13.27
CA ARG A 120 -8.42 3.31 14.57
C ARG A 120 -9.92 3.62 14.54
N ARG A 121 -10.35 4.63 13.78
CA ARG A 121 -11.78 4.91 13.57
C ARG A 121 -12.48 3.84 12.76
N LEU A 122 -11.86 3.33 11.69
CA LEU A 122 -12.41 2.21 10.92
C LEU A 122 -12.63 0.98 11.81
N LEU A 123 -11.72 0.73 12.75
CA LEU A 123 -11.86 -0.36 13.72
C LEU A 123 -12.97 -0.10 14.75
N ILE A 124 -13.11 1.12 15.29
CA ILE A 124 -14.15 1.45 16.29
C ILE A 124 -15.55 1.51 15.66
N ARG A 125 -15.68 2.05 14.44
CA ARG A 125 -16.93 2.05 13.67
C ARG A 125 -17.44 0.63 13.42
N ASN A 126 -16.53 -0.32 13.20
CA ASN A 126 -16.87 -1.73 13.02
C ASN A 126 -17.28 -2.44 14.33
N SER A 127 -16.79 -2.00 15.49
CA SER A 127 -17.10 -2.61 16.79
C SER A 127 -18.42 -2.13 17.42
N GLN A 128 -18.96 -0.96 17.03
CA GLN A 128 -20.19 -0.41 17.63
C GLN A 128 -21.51 -0.90 16.99
N HIS A 129 -21.49 -1.85 16.04
CA HIS A 129 -22.70 -2.33 15.38
C HIS A 129 -23.15 -3.76 15.74
N ASP A 130 -22.51 -4.41 16.71
CA ASP A 130 -22.81 -5.81 17.11
C ASP A 130 -23.75 -5.95 18.33
N GLY A 131 -24.56 -4.92 18.62
CA GLY A 131 -25.24 -4.82 19.92
C GLY A 131 -26.64 -4.21 19.93
N ARG A 132 -27.50 -4.46 18.93
CA ARG A 132 -28.94 -4.22 19.13
C ARG A 132 -29.82 -5.13 18.28
N VAL A 133 -30.24 -6.23 18.88
CA VAL A 133 -31.38 -7.04 18.44
C VAL A 133 -32.63 -6.17 18.47
N GLN A 134 -33.31 -5.99 17.33
CA GLN A 134 -34.78 -5.85 17.29
C GLN A 134 -35.36 -6.21 15.91
N SER A 135 -36.39 -7.04 15.98
CA SER A 135 -37.18 -7.71 14.92
C SER A 135 -37.94 -6.73 13.99
N PRO A 136 -38.44 -7.17 12.81
CA PRO A 136 -38.69 -6.30 11.67
C PRO A 136 -40.09 -5.66 11.70
N ARG A 137 -40.18 -4.43 11.18
CA ARG A 137 -41.41 -3.90 10.58
C ARG A 137 -41.12 -3.43 9.17
N VAL A 138 -41.88 -4.00 8.25
CA VAL A 138 -41.88 -3.75 6.81
C VAL A 138 -42.43 -2.36 6.54
N SER A 139 -41.75 -1.59 5.68
CA SER A 139 -42.41 -0.61 4.81
C SER A 139 -41.58 -0.43 3.54
N VAL A 140 -42.27 -0.48 2.41
CA VAL A 140 -41.78 -0.43 1.02
C VAL A 140 -41.72 1.04 0.56
N SER A 141 -40.99 1.26 -0.55
CA SER A 141 -40.73 2.51 -1.32
C SER A 141 -39.45 3.24 -0.89
N GLU A 142 -38.52 3.63 -1.76
CA GLU A 142 -38.50 3.81 -3.21
C GLU A 142 -37.02 4.02 -3.63
N ASN A 143 -36.69 3.63 -4.85
CA ASN A 143 -35.43 3.81 -5.59
C ASN A 143 -34.39 4.80 -5.01
N ALA A 144 -33.37 4.22 -4.36
CA ALA A 144 -32.00 4.70 -4.43
C ALA A 144 -31.11 3.46 -4.48
N SER A 145 -30.31 3.31 -5.53
CA SER A 145 -29.21 2.35 -5.60
C SER A 145 -28.21 2.69 -4.50
N THR A 146 -28.52 2.23 -3.28
CA THR A 146 -27.58 2.20 -2.17
C THR A 146 -26.44 1.27 -2.60
N PRO A 147 -25.17 1.71 -2.50
CA PRO A 147 -24.07 0.79 -2.69
C PRO A 147 -24.28 -0.29 -1.66
N ARG A 148 -24.60 -1.50 -2.14
CA ARG A 148 -24.74 -2.70 -1.33
C ARG A 148 -23.55 -2.69 -0.39
N ARG A 149 -23.76 -2.40 0.90
CA ARG A 149 -22.70 -2.40 1.91
C ARG A 149 -22.16 -3.82 1.93
N ILE A 150 -21.11 -4.04 1.14
CA ILE A 150 -20.30 -5.23 1.13
C ILE A 150 -19.77 -5.32 2.56
N ARG A 151 -20.35 -6.21 3.35
CA ARG A 151 -19.78 -6.62 4.64
C ARG A 151 -18.30 -6.80 4.40
N HIS A 152 -17.44 -6.04 5.09
CA HIS A 152 -15.99 -6.04 4.87
C HIS A 152 -15.44 -7.49 4.93
N LEU A 153 -15.46 -8.16 3.78
CA LEU A 153 -14.86 -9.45 3.57
C LEU A 153 -13.38 -9.17 3.63
N LYS A 154 -12.74 -9.59 4.72
CA LYS A 154 -11.28 -9.56 4.79
C LYS A 154 -10.78 -10.43 3.65
N ILE A 155 -10.10 -9.81 2.69
CA ILE A 155 -9.47 -10.55 1.62
C ILE A 155 -8.37 -11.41 2.26
N PRO A 156 -8.42 -12.73 2.09
CA PRO A 156 -7.39 -13.60 2.63
C PRO A 156 -6.04 -13.28 1.97
N LYS A 157 -4.96 -13.37 2.75
CA LYS A 157 -3.61 -13.33 2.20
C LYS A 157 -3.36 -14.58 1.35
N PHE A 158 -2.75 -14.43 0.19
CA PHE A 158 -2.38 -15.55 -0.68
C PHE A 158 -0.87 -15.71 -0.76
N SER A 159 -0.38 -16.87 -0.33
CA SER A 159 1.06 -17.17 -0.25
C SER A 159 1.60 -17.99 -1.43
N GLY A 160 0.72 -18.47 -2.33
CA GLY A 160 1.09 -19.35 -3.45
C GLY A 160 0.54 -20.78 -3.38
N ASP A 161 -0.30 -21.14 -2.41
CA ASP A 161 -0.92 -22.47 -2.37
C ASP A 161 -2.01 -22.59 -3.46
N ARG A 162 -1.75 -23.39 -4.51
CA ARG A 162 -2.65 -23.55 -5.66
C ARG A 162 -4.09 -23.88 -5.27
N TRP A 163 -4.27 -24.72 -4.25
CA TRP A 163 -5.61 -25.06 -3.74
C TRP A 163 -6.42 -23.84 -3.28
N GLN A 164 -5.75 -22.83 -2.71
CA GLN A 164 -6.39 -21.62 -2.20
C GLN A 164 -6.60 -20.56 -3.28
N TRP A 165 -6.02 -20.72 -4.47
CA TRP A 165 -6.07 -19.74 -5.55
C TRP A 165 -7.50 -19.38 -5.93
N GLN A 166 -8.34 -20.37 -6.22
CA GLN A 166 -9.70 -20.12 -6.69
C GLN A 166 -10.53 -19.31 -5.68
N ASN A 167 -10.41 -19.64 -4.40
CA ASN A 167 -11.09 -18.91 -3.34
C ASN A 167 -10.54 -17.48 -3.17
N PHE A 168 -9.22 -17.32 -3.22
CA PHE A 168 -8.57 -16.01 -3.18
C PHE A 168 -9.01 -15.15 -4.36
N TRP A 169 -8.87 -15.65 -5.59
CA TRP A 169 -9.18 -14.91 -6.81
C TRP A 169 -10.66 -14.54 -6.87
N THR A 170 -11.58 -15.43 -6.53
CA THR A 170 -13.03 -15.13 -6.52
C THR A 170 -13.35 -13.96 -5.58
N ILE A 171 -12.75 -13.94 -4.39
CA ILE A 171 -12.95 -12.86 -3.40
C ILE A 171 -12.27 -11.57 -3.86
N PHE A 172 -11.03 -11.66 -4.34
CA PHE A 172 -10.25 -10.52 -4.81
C PHE A 172 -10.90 -9.85 -6.03
N GLU A 173 -11.39 -10.65 -6.98
CA GLU A 173 -12.00 -10.18 -8.21
C GLU A 173 -13.27 -9.38 -7.91
N GLU A 174 -14.12 -9.89 -7.01
CA GLU A 174 -15.38 -9.25 -6.64
C GLU A 174 -15.18 -7.95 -5.85
N LEU A 175 -14.09 -7.86 -5.07
CA LEU A 175 -13.86 -6.75 -4.14
C LEU A 175 -12.92 -5.67 -4.67
N ILE A 176 -12.02 -6.02 -5.59
CA ILE A 176 -10.98 -5.12 -6.11
C ILE A 176 -10.98 -5.11 -7.63
N ASP A 177 -10.88 -6.26 -8.31
CA ASP A 177 -10.68 -6.27 -9.76
C ASP A 177 -11.88 -5.66 -10.52
N LYS A 178 -13.10 -5.94 -10.08
CA LYS A 178 -14.35 -5.43 -10.67
C LYS A 178 -14.70 -4.00 -10.26
N THR A 179 -13.95 -3.36 -9.36
CA THR A 179 -14.24 -1.97 -8.98
C THR A 179 -13.83 -0.99 -10.07
N GLU A 180 -14.32 0.24 -10.02
CA GLU A 180 -13.92 1.32 -10.94
C GLU A 180 -12.59 1.98 -10.51
N ASP A 181 -11.87 1.41 -9.55
CA ASP A 181 -10.61 1.96 -9.06
C ASP A 181 -9.51 1.93 -10.13
N SER A 182 -8.54 2.85 -10.04
CA SER A 182 -7.40 2.88 -10.95
C SER A 182 -6.56 1.60 -10.86
N ALA A 183 -5.97 1.17 -11.97
CA ALA A 183 -5.10 -0.01 -12.02
C ALA A 183 -3.92 0.09 -11.03
N ILE A 184 -3.41 1.30 -10.77
CA ILE A 184 -2.36 1.56 -9.76
C ILE A 184 -2.86 1.21 -8.35
N LEU A 185 -4.08 1.61 -7.98
CA LEU A 185 -4.66 1.29 -6.67
C LEU A 185 -4.91 -0.21 -6.54
N LYS A 186 -5.50 -0.82 -7.57
CA LYS A 186 -5.74 -2.26 -7.59
C LYS A 186 -4.45 -3.06 -7.49
N PHE A 187 -3.38 -2.60 -8.12
CA PHE A 187 -2.08 -3.26 -8.06
C PHE A 187 -1.43 -3.12 -6.67
N ASN A 188 -1.54 -1.96 -6.02
CA ASN A 188 -1.09 -1.82 -4.64
C ASN A 188 -1.85 -2.77 -3.71
N GLU A 189 -3.17 -2.86 -3.86
CA GLU A 189 -3.98 -3.80 -3.08
C GLU A 189 -3.64 -5.25 -3.38
N LEU A 190 -3.39 -5.61 -4.64
CA LEU A 190 -2.87 -6.94 -5.02
C LEU A 190 -1.59 -7.25 -4.24
N LYS A 191 -0.58 -6.37 -4.29
CA LYS A 191 0.68 -6.58 -3.57
C LYS A 191 0.49 -6.69 -2.05
N ASN A 192 -0.44 -5.94 -1.46
CA ASN A 192 -0.73 -6.00 -0.02
C ASN A 192 -1.33 -7.34 0.43
N HIS A 193 -2.07 -8.01 -0.46
CA HIS A 193 -2.75 -9.27 -0.18
C HIS A 193 -1.98 -10.51 -0.64
N LEU A 194 -0.82 -10.34 -1.27
CA LEU A 194 0.10 -11.42 -1.57
C LEU A 194 1.16 -11.57 -0.48
N ASP A 195 1.68 -12.78 -0.36
CA ASP A 195 2.80 -13.14 0.51
C ASP A 195 3.61 -14.28 -0.15
N GLY A 196 4.75 -14.65 0.43
CA GLY A 196 5.55 -15.79 0.01
C GLY A 196 5.88 -15.83 -1.49
N GLU A 197 5.77 -17.02 -2.11
CA GLU A 197 6.12 -17.24 -3.53
C GLU A 197 5.28 -16.37 -4.46
N ALA A 198 4.00 -16.16 -4.15
CA ALA A 198 3.11 -15.36 -4.99
C ALA A 198 3.49 -13.88 -5.03
N MET A 199 3.96 -13.33 -3.91
CA MET A 199 4.49 -11.96 -3.86
C MET A 199 5.81 -11.85 -4.60
N GLU A 200 6.76 -12.77 -4.36
CA GLU A 200 8.06 -12.81 -5.04
C GLU A 200 7.93 -12.88 -6.57
N LEU A 201 6.90 -13.59 -7.06
CA LEU A 201 6.61 -13.72 -8.48
C LEU A 201 6.33 -12.36 -9.15
N ILE A 202 5.60 -11.47 -8.47
CA ILE A 202 5.19 -10.18 -9.04
C ILE A 202 5.95 -8.98 -8.47
N GLU A 203 6.83 -9.18 -7.47
CA GLU A 203 7.56 -8.13 -6.77
C GLU A 203 8.38 -7.26 -7.73
N LYS A 204 8.94 -7.88 -8.77
CA LYS A 204 9.80 -7.25 -9.79
C LYS A 204 9.07 -6.25 -10.68
N TYR A 205 7.73 -6.28 -10.70
CA TYR A 205 6.93 -5.33 -11.45
C TYR A 205 6.75 -4.03 -10.65
N LEU A 206 7.10 -2.91 -11.29
CA LEU A 206 6.83 -1.57 -10.78
C LEU A 206 5.33 -1.30 -10.81
N VAL A 207 4.81 -0.59 -9.81
CA VAL A 207 3.38 -0.25 -9.72
C VAL A 207 3.04 0.80 -10.79
N THR A 208 2.62 0.32 -11.95
CA THR A 208 2.15 1.10 -13.10
C THR A 208 0.85 0.51 -13.64
N GLU A 209 0.10 1.27 -14.44
CA GLU A 209 -1.16 0.79 -15.01
C GLU A 209 -0.98 -0.44 -15.91
N ASP A 210 0.05 -0.43 -16.77
CA ASP A 210 0.34 -1.53 -17.69
C ASP A 210 0.73 -2.83 -16.97
N ASN A 211 1.46 -2.70 -15.85
CA ASN A 211 2.00 -3.86 -15.13
C ASN A 211 0.94 -4.60 -14.30
N TYR A 212 -0.18 -3.95 -13.97
CA TYR A 212 -1.26 -4.61 -13.21
C TYR A 212 -1.82 -5.81 -13.98
N ALA A 213 -2.16 -5.61 -15.26
CA ALA A 213 -2.68 -6.68 -16.12
C ALA A 213 -1.65 -7.80 -16.33
N LEU A 214 -0.38 -7.46 -16.49
CA LEU A 214 0.71 -8.44 -16.61
C LEU A 214 0.87 -9.27 -15.34
N ALA A 215 0.82 -8.63 -14.16
CA ALA A 215 0.95 -9.30 -12.87
C ALA A 215 -0.20 -10.29 -12.64
N ILE A 216 -1.45 -9.90 -12.95
CA ILE A 216 -2.61 -10.80 -12.84
C ILE A 216 -2.48 -11.99 -13.79
N ASN A 217 -2.13 -11.74 -15.05
CA ASN A 217 -2.00 -12.81 -16.03
C ASN A 217 -0.92 -13.81 -15.61
N LEU A 218 0.20 -13.33 -15.07
CA LEU A 218 1.27 -14.19 -14.56
C LEU A 218 0.82 -15.03 -13.36
N LEU A 219 0.05 -14.46 -12.43
CA LEU A 219 -0.51 -15.19 -11.29
C LEU A 219 -1.52 -16.25 -11.77
N LYS A 220 -2.39 -15.92 -12.72
CA LYS A 220 -3.35 -16.87 -13.31
C LYS A 220 -2.63 -18.01 -14.03
N GLU A 221 -1.65 -17.70 -14.88
CA GLU A 221 -0.85 -18.73 -15.57
C GLU A 221 -0.16 -19.68 -14.58
N ARG A 222 0.31 -19.14 -13.45
CA ARG A 222 1.00 -19.94 -12.44
C ARG A 222 0.06 -20.77 -11.57
N TYR A 223 -1.08 -20.23 -11.16
CA TYR A 223 -1.92 -20.79 -10.08
C TYR A 223 -3.33 -21.22 -10.51
N ASP A 224 -3.83 -20.76 -11.66
CA ASP A 224 -5.15 -21.09 -12.22
C ASP A 224 -5.09 -22.36 -13.10
N ASP A 225 -4.43 -23.40 -12.58
CA ASP A 225 -4.29 -24.70 -13.25
C ASP A 225 -4.80 -25.81 -12.33
N SER A 226 -6.00 -26.29 -12.64
CA SER A 226 -6.68 -27.34 -11.88
C SER A 226 -5.96 -28.70 -11.95
N GLU A 227 -5.34 -29.04 -13.09
CA GLU A 227 -4.59 -30.30 -13.24
C GLU A 227 -3.31 -30.28 -12.41
N ALA A 228 -2.57 -29.16 -12.48
CA ALA A 228 -1.38 -28.97 -11.65
C ALA A 228 -1.71 -28.95 -10.15
N THR A 229 -2.86 -28.39 -9.78
CA THR A 229 -3.36 -28.40 -8.39
C THR A 229 -3.63 -29.83 -7.92
N ILE A 230 -4.26 -30.67 -8.75
CA ILE A 230 -4.50 -32.09 -8.45
C ILE A 230 -3.20 -32.86 -8.31
N ALA A 231 -2.24 -32.63 -9.22
CA ALA A 231 -0.93 -33.27 -9.15
C ALA A 231 -0.20 -32.94 -7.83
N GLU A 232 -0.20 -31.68 -7.43
CA GLU A 232 0.43 -31.23 -6.18
C GLU A 232 -0.27 -31.81 -4.94
N LEU A 233 -1.60 -31.82 -4.91
CA LEU A 233 -2.36 -32.43 -3.81
C LEU A 233 -2.12 -33.94 -3.71
N ASN A 234 -2.05 -34.64 -4.84
CA ASN A 234 -1.73 -36.06 -4.87
C ASN A 234 -0.31 -36.34 -4.35
N ASP A 235 0.67 -35.51 -4.69
CA ASP A 235 2.02 -35.66 -4.17
C ASP A 235 2.08 -35.36 -2.66
N ARG A 236 1.40 -34.30 -2.20
CA ARG A 236 1.25 -34.02 -0.76
C ARG A 236 0.62 -35.20 -0.03
N PHE A 237 -0.41 -35.83 -0.59
CA PHE A 237 -1.06 -37.02 -0.03
C PHE A 237 -0.11 -38.23 0.02
N LYS A 238 0.65 -38.50 -1.05
CA LYS A 238 1.61 -39.63 -1.09
C LYS A 238 2.73 -39.50 -0.05
N PHE A 239 3.19 -38.28 0.21
CA PHE A 239 4.34 -38.03 1.07
C PHE A 239 3.99 -37.60 2.50
N VAL A 240 2.70 -37.45 2.83
CA VAL A 240 2.28 -37.09 4.19
C VAL A 240 2.61 -38.22 5.17
N LYS A 241 3.33 -37.88 6.24
CA LYS A 241 3.74 -38.82 7.28
C LYS A 241 3.69 -38.17 8.65
N ALA A 242 3.43 -38.97 9.68
CA ALA A 242 3.54 -38.51 11.05
C ALA A 242 5.01 -38.30 11.42
N THR A 243 5.29 -37.32 12.26
CA THR A 243 6.64 -37.05 12.77
C THR A 243 7.11 -38.15 13.72
N ASN A 244 6.17 -38.78 14.43
CA ASN A 244 6.41 -39.90 15.34
C ASN A 244 5.14 -40.75 15.51
N THR A 245 5.23 -41.78 16.35
CA THR A 245 4.14 -42.74 16.63
C THR A 245 3.21 -42.31 17.77
N SER A 246 3.34 -41.09 18.29
CA SER A 246 2.43 -40.62 19.34
C SER A 246 1.01 -40.45 18.80
N ILE A 247 0.02 -40.72 19.65
CA ILE A 247 -1.40 -40.60 19.31
C ILE A 247 -1.74 -39.19 18.82
N SER A 248 -1.12 -38.16 19.40
CA SER A 248 -1.33 -36.75 19.00
C SER A 248 -0.86 -36.50 17.56
N GLU A 249 0.33 -36.99 17.19
CA GLU A 249 0.87 -36.82 15.84
C GLU A 249 0.15 -37.70 14.81
N GLN A 250 -0.32 -38.88 15.21
CA GLN A 250 -1.18 -39.72 14.37
C GLN A 250 -2.54 -39.08 14.09
N ARG A 251 -3.14 -38.40 15.08
CA ARG A 251 -4.38 -37.64 14.88
C ARG A 251 -4.17 -36.49 13.91
N LYS A 252 -3.11 -35.69 14.08
CA LYS A 252 -2.75 -34.62 13.13
C LYS A 252 -2.51 -35.16 11.72
N LEU A 253 -1.88 -36.33 11.60
CA LEU A 253 -1.72 -37.00 10.31
C LEU A 253 -3.06 -37.37 9.69
N TRP A 254 -3.96 -37.97 10.48
CA TRP A 254 -5.31 -38.32 10.02
C TRP A 254 -6.09 -37.08 9.58
N ASP A 255 -6.06 -35.99 10.35
CA ASP A 255 -6.71 -34.73 9.99
C ASP A 255 -6.18 -34.19 8.64
N LYS A 256 -4.85 -34.23 8.43
CA LYS A 256 -4.22 -33.82 7.17
C LYS A 256 -4.63 -34.71 5.99
N ILE A 257 -4.59 -36.02 6.17
CA ILE A 257 -5.02 -37.00 5.16
C ILE A 257 -6.49 -36.78 4.79
N HIS A 258 -7.34 -36.59 5.79
CA HIS A 258 -8.78 -36.38 5.59
C HIS A 258 -9.06 -35.11 4.80
N ILE A 259 -8.40 -33.99 5.15
CA ILE A 259 -8.50 -32.73 4.41
C ILE A 259 -8.03 -32.92 2.97
N LEU A 260 -6.87 -33.53 2.73
CA LEU A 260 -6.34 -33.76 1.37
C LEU A 260 -7.29 -34.61 0.52
N LEU A 261 -7.90 -35.65 1.10
CA LEU A 261 -8.89 -36.47 0.40
C LEU A 261 -10.14 -35.67 0.03
N GLN A 262 -10.64 -34.85 0.95
CA GLN A 262 -11.81 -33.99 0.69
C GLN A 262 -11.51 -32.94 -0.40
N GLN A 263 -10.30 -32.39 -0.42
CA GLN A 263 -9.86 -31.44 -1.45
C GLN A 263 -9.81 -32.10 -2.83
N LEU A 264 -9.22 -33.30 -2.93
CA LEU A 264 -9.17 -34.08 -4.17
C LEU A 264 -10.56 -34.48 -4.66
N ASP A 265 -11.46 -34.89 -3.76
CA ASP A 265 -12.84 -35.25 -4.07
C ASP A 265 -13.63 -34.06 -4.66
N THR A 266 -13.51 -32.88 -4.03
CA THR A 266 -14.18 -31.65 -4.49
C THR A 266 -13.71 -31.21 -5.89
N LEU A 267 -12.43 -31.43 -6.21
CA LEU A 267 -11.87 -31.15 -7.55
C LEU A 267 -12.32 -32.19 -8.58
N GLY A 268 -12.37 -33.47 -8.19
CA GLY A 268 -12.90 -34.56 -9.03
C GLY A 268 -14.36 -34.33 -9.42
N GLU A 269 -15.21 -33.96 -8.45
CA GLU A 269 -16.61 -33.62 -8.71
C GLU A 269 -16.76 -32.37 -9.60
N ASN A 270 -15.88 -31.37 -9.48
CA ASN A 270 -15.89 -30.20 -10.35
C ASN A 270 -15.54 -30.56 -11.81
N ILE A 271 -14.51 -31.39 -12.02
CA ILE A 271 -14.11 -31.83 -13.36
C ILE A 271 -15.23 -32.64 -14.03
N ASP A 272 -15.89 -33.52 -13.27
CA ASP A 272 -17.04 -34.28 -13.77
C ASP A 272 -18.24 -33.38 -14.10
N HIS A 273 -18.44 -32.28 -13.34
CA HIS A 273 -19.52 -31.32 -13.59
C HIS A 273 -19.30 -30.47 -14.86
N TYR A 274 -18.04 -30.27 -15.29
CA TYR A 274 -17.72 -29.57 -16.54
C TYR A 274 -17.58 -30.50 -17.76
N MET A 275 -17.75 -31.82 -17.61
CA MET A 275 -17.60 -32.78 -18.71
C MET A 275 -18.93 -33.21 -19.38
N PHE A 276 -20.04 -32.51 -19.13
CA PHE A 276 -21.31 -32.72 -19.84
C PHE A 276 -21.74 -31.49 -20.63
N VAL A 277 -21.23 -31.37 -21.86
CA VAL A 277 -21.93 -30.78 -23.02
C VAL A 277 -21.76 -31.71 -24.21
#